data_AF-A0A957G9E3-F1
#
_entry.id   AF-A0A957G9E3-F1
#
_cell.length_a   1.000
_cell.length_b   1.000
_cell.length_c   1.000
_cell.angle_alpha   90.00
_cell.angle_beta   90.00
_cell.angle_gamma   90.00
#
_symmetry.space_group_name_H-M   'P 1'
#
loop_
_entity.id
_entity.type
_entity.pdbx_description
1 polymer ?
#
loop_
_entity_poly.entity_id
_entity_poly.type
_entity_poly.pdbx_seq_one_letter_code
_entity_poly.pdbx_strand_id
1 'polypeptide(L)'
;DDGRFGDNPNRMQKYYQLQVILQPDPGDPQQLYLDSLAAIGIDARRHDIRFVEDNWASPVLGAWGLGWEVWIDGQEVAQFTYFQQAGGINLDPVAVEITYGFERMAAALQAKNSVWDLDYGLGISYGDVLLREEIEHCEYYFNLANVDALHDVYDIYEREAYRCIEAGLVIPAHDYNLKCSHLFNVLDTRGAIGVTERAEYFRRMRNMARDISQLYVKQREEMDHPFLKVWPLPEPAPPPAPENRPHPTTARDFVLEIGTEELPVTDLSDALEQLRKAVPAMLAELRLSFASVNVQGTPRRLAVMVKGLAPRQPDLESVVKGPPAERAFDADGNPTKAAEGFARGRGVAVTDLQVVEEGDKRYVAAVVREDGRNAVDVLAEALPELIAGIKFNRSIRWNQTNISFSRPLRWLLALFGDVIVPFSYADVYSGRVTVGIRPYGSPQLSVAEAEAYAGVMSANKIMLDVAARRDHIFARSAELAAEVGGTIPADPDLLEEVTNLVEMPTPFRGQFEERFLALPAEALVAVMR
;
A
#
# COMPACT_ATOMS: atom_id res chain seq x y z
N ASP A 1 -23.87 8.98 -19.05
CA ASP A 1 -23.93 7.55 -19.45
C ASP A 1 -24.53 6.65 -18.36
N ASP A 2 -24.38 6.98 -17.08
CA ASP A 2 -24.94 6.18 -15.97
C ASP A 2 -26.46 6.25 -15.76
N GLY A 3 -27.16 7.21 -16.37
CA GLY A 3 -28.61 7.38 -16.21
C GLY A 3 -29.43 6.18 -16.72
N ARG A 4 -30.51 5.85 -16.01
CA ARG A 4 -31.34 4.66 -16.29
C ARG A 4 -32.84 4.94 -16.24
N PHE A 5 -33.27 6.19 -16.45
CA PHE A 5 -34.69 6.59 -16.48
C PHE A 5 -35.47 6.18 -15.22
N GLY A 6 -34.79 5.98 -14.09
CA GLY A 6 -35.42 5.50 -12.85
C GLY A 6 -35.70 3.99 -12.80
N ASP A 7 -35.42 3.24 -13.86
CA ASP A 7 -35.70 1.80 -13.92
C ASP A 7 -34.68 0.95 -13.14
N ASN A 8 -33.49 1.51 -12.86
CA ASN A 8 -32.45 0.81 -12.14
C ASN A 8 -32.48 1.15 -10.64
N PRO A 9 -32.35 0.14 -9.74
CA PRO A 9 -32.38 0.37 -8.30
C PRO A 9 -31.10 1.02 -7.73
N ASN A 10 -29.99 1.03 -8.47
CA ASN A 10 -28.67 1.42 -7.94
C ASN A 10 -27.89 2.40 -8.85
N ARG A 11 -28.33 2.62 -10.09
CA ARG A 11 -27.68 3.48 -11.08
C ARG A 11 -28.57 4.66 -11.45
N MET A 12 -27.95 5.84 -11.51
CA MET A 12 -28.57 7.14 -11.75
C MET A 12 -27.55 8.09 -12.38
N GLN A 13 -28.01 9.08 -13.13
CA GLN A 13 -27.15 10.06 -13.81
C GLN A 13 -26.43 11.02 -12.84
N LYS A 14 -27.02 11.26 -11.67
CA LYS A 14 -26.52 12.15 -10.63
C LYS A 14 -26.73 11.51 -9.27
N TYR A 15 -25.70 11.57 -8.45
CA TYR A 15 -25.66 11.00 -7.11
C TYR A 15 -24.76 11.87 -6.20
N TYR A 16 -24.80 11.61 -4.90
CA TYR A 16 -24.09 12.39 -3.89
C TYR A 16 -22.85 11.65 -3.37
N GLN A 17 -21.70 12.30 -3.51
CA GLN A 17 -20.46 11.85 -2.90
C GLN A 17 -20.15 12.66 -1.63
N LEU A 18 -19.66 11.98 -0.58
CA LEU A 18 -18.88 12.66 0.45
C LEU A 18 -17.42 12.59 0.05
N GLN A 19 -16.80 13.74 -0.17
CA GLN A 19 -15.40 13.81 -0.54
C GLN A 19 -14.56 14.20 0.68
N VAL A 20 -13.53 13.43 0.99
CA VAL A 20 -12.51 13.76 2.00
C VAL A 20 -11.15 13.76 1.33
N ILE A 21 -10.38 14.82 1.53
CA ILE A 21 -8.96 14.91 1.14
C ILE A 21 -8.13 15.12 2.41
N LEU A 22 -7.16 14.23 2.63
CA LEU A 22 -6.18 14.31 3.70
C LEU A 22 -4.81 14.52 3.04
N GLN A 23 -4.25 15.72 3.21
CA GLN A 23 -2.93 16.04 2.67
C GLN A 23 -2.16 16.86 3.72
N PRO A 24 -1.15 16.25 4.38
CA PRO A 24 -0.60 14.91 4.17
C PRO A 24 -1.48 13.76 4.70
N ASP A 25 -1.05 12.51 4.43
CA ASP A 25 -1.53 11.30 5.12
C ASP A 25 -1.41 11.46 6.66
N PRO A 26 -2.50 11.26 7.43
CA PRO A 26 -2.46 11.38 8.90
C PRO A 26 -1.76 10.20 9.60
N GLY A 27 -1.44 9.12 8.89
CA GLY A 27 -0.79 7.93 9.43
C GLY A 27 -1.72 6.76 9.70
N ASP A 28 -3.03 6.98 9.79
CA ASP A 28 -4.06 5.95 10.04
C ASP A 28 -5.40 6.17 9.28
N PRO A 29 -5.39 6.62 8.00
CA PRO A 29 -6.60 7.06 7.32
C PRO A 29 -7.65 5.95 7.15
N GLN A 30 -7.24 4.68 7.02
CA GLN A 30 -8.21 3.58 6.99
C GLN A 30 -8.89 3.37 8.35
N GLN A 31 -8.20 3.59 9.47
CA GLN A 31 -8.83 3.50 10.79
C GLN A 31 -9.81 4.65 10.98
N LEU A 32 -9.44 5.88 10.59
CA LEU A 32 -10.34 7.03 10.59
C LEU A 32 -11.59 6.79 9.73
N TYR A 33 -11.44 6.15 8.57
CA TYR A 33 -12.56 5.73 7.75
C TYR A 33 -13.48 4.74 8.48
N LEU A 34 -12.93 3.67 9.08
CA LEU A 34 -13.73 2.70 9.84
C LEU A 34 -14.44 3.33 11.04
N ASP A 35 -13.77 4.24 11.73
CA ASP A 35 -14.36 4.99 12.85
C ASP A 35 -15.52 5.88 12.36
N SER A 36 -15.42 6.45 11.15
CA SER A 36 -16.50 7.21 10.52
C SER A 36 -17.73 6.33 10.20
N LEU A 37 -17.51 5.08 9.78
CA LEU A 37 -18.59 4.11 9.56
C LEU A 37 -19.24 3.70 10.88
N ALA A 38 -18.43 3.44 11.92
CA ALA A 38 -18.92 3.11 13.25
C ALA A 38 -19.78 4.26 13.83
N ALA A 39 -19.39 5.51 13.59
CA ALA A 39 -20.13 6.69 14.05
C ALA A 39 -21.54 6.80 13.45
N ILE A 40 -21.78 6.21 12.27
CA ILE A 40 -23.11 6.16 11.62
C ILE A 40 -23.83 4.81 11.81
N GLY A 41 -23.30 3.93 12.67
CA GLY A 41 -23.95 2.67 13.06
C GLY A 41 -23.51 1.43 12.29
N ILE A 42 -22.50 1.53 11.42
CA ILE A 42 -21.93 0.39 10.69
C ILE A 42 -20.77 -0.19 11.52
N ASP A 43 -21.06 -1.26 12.28
CA ASP A 43 -20.05 -1.97 13.10
C ASP A 43 -19.32 -3.04 12.27
N ALA A 44 -18.00 -2.92 12.15
CA ALA A 44 -17.14 -3.87 11.42
C ALA A 44 -17.15 -5.32 11.98
N ARG A 45 -17.76 -5.55 13.16
CA ARG A 45 -18.00 -6.90 13.70
C ARG A 45 -19.32 -7.50 13.24
N ARG A 46 -20.19 -6.69 12.64
CA ARG A 46 -21.53 -7.06 12.17
C ARG A 46 -21.65 -7.01 10.65
N HIS A 47 -20.76 -6.27 10.00
CA HIS A 47 -20.70 -6.11 8.55
C HIS A 47 -19.36 -6.61 8.03
N ASP A 48 -19.38 -7.23 6.85
CA ASP A 48 -18.18 -7.66 6.15
C ASP A 48 -17.61 -6.48 5.36
N ILE A 49 -16.55 -5.87 5.89
CA ILE A 49 -15.88 -4.72 5.28
C ILE A 49 -14.56 -5.18 4.66
N ARG A 50 -14.42 -4.98 3.34
CA ARG A 50 -13.24 -5.39 2.58
C ARG A 50 -12.61 -4.20 1.87
N PHE A 51 -11.28 -4.13 1.93
CA PHE A 51 -10.48 -3.21 1.13
C PHE A 51 -9.91 -4.01 -0.05
N VAL A 52 -10.58 -3.93 -1.19
CA VAL A 52 -10.20 -4.65 -2.41
C VAL A 52 -9.30 -3.75 -3.23
N GLU A 53 -8.17 -4.26 -3.71
CA GLU A 53 -7.26 -3.46 -4.53
C GLU A 53 -8.00 -2.89 -5.76
N ASP A 54 -7.91 -1.58 -5.92
CA ASP A 54 -8.27 -0.90 -7.16
C ASP A 54 -7.38 0.31 -7.40
N ASN A 55 -6.98 0.51 -8.65
CA ASN A 55 -6.11 1.60 -9.06
C ASN A 55 -6.90 2.64 -9.85
N TRP A 56 -6.91 3.86 -9.35
CA TRP A 56 -7.66 4.94 -9.98
C TRP A 56 -6.81 5.76 -10.94
N ALA A 57 -7.37 6.09 -12.10
CA ALA A 57 -6.79 7.04 -13.03
C ALA A 57 -7.87 7.86 -13.72
N SER A 58 -7.68 9.18 -13.78
CA SER A 58 -8.43 10.09 -14.64
C SER A 58 -7.49 10.64 -15.72
N PRO A 59 -7.53 10.08 -16.94
CA PRO A 59 -6.74 10.57 -18.05
C PRO A 59 -7.04 12.03 -18.39
N VAL A 60 -8.27 12.49 -18.16
CA VAL A 60 -8.72 13.86 -18.46
C VAL A 60 -8.10 14.87 -17.49
N LEU A 61 -7.92 14.49 -16.22
CA LEU A 61 -7.33 15.36 -15.21
C LEU A 61 -5.80 15.22 -15.12
N GLY A 62 -5.20 14.28 -15.86
CA GLY A 62 -3.79 13.93 -15.69
C GLY A 62 -3.50 13.48 -14.26
N ALA A 63 -4.46 12.78 -13.65
CA ALA A 63 -4.41 12.36 -12.26
C ALA A 63 -4.48 10.84 -12.17
N TRP A 64 -3.71 10.27 -11.25
CA TRP A 64 -3.76 8.84 -10.95
C TRP A 64 -3.23 8.56 -9.56
N GLY A 65 -3.66 7.44 -9.00
CA GLY A 65 -3.26 6.96 -7.69
C GLY A 65 -3.50 5.47 -7.55
N LEU A 66 -3.10 4.93 -6.41
CA LEU A 66 -3.40 3.56 -6.02
C LEU A 66 -4.24 3.59 -4.75
N GLY A 67 -5.05 2.56 -4.54
CA GLY A 67 -5.72 2.38 -3.27
C GLY A 67 -6.64 1.18 -3.28
N TRP A 68 -7.88 1.40 -2.87
CA TRP A 68 -8.85 0.34 -2.65
C TRP A 68 -10.27 0.80 -3.00
N GLU A 69 -11.05 -0.10 -3.57
CA GLU A 69 -12.49 -0.08 -3.41
C GLU A 69 -12.84 -0.65 -2.04
N VAL A 70 -13.76 0.01 -1.34
CA VAL A 70 -14.27 -0.48 -0.05
C VAL A 70 -15.64 -1.08 -0.24
N TRP A 71 -15.74 -2.37 0.06
CA TRP A 71 -16.95 -3.16 -0.04
C TRP A 71 -17.53 -3.43 1.34
N ILE A 72 -18.84 -3.21 1.50
CA ILE A 72 -19.60 -3.56 2.70
C ILE A 72 -20.72 -4.50 2.29
N ASP A 73 -20.74 -5.71 2.85
CA ASP A 73 -21.77 -6.73 2.61
C ASP A 73 -22.06 -6.98 1.11
N GLY A 74 -21.00 -6.93 0.28
CA GLY A 74 -21.12 -7.16 -1.17
C GLY A 74 -21.53 -5.93 -1.99
N GLN A 75 -21.52 -4.72 -1.42
CA GLN A 75 -21.66 -3.48 -2.16
C GLN A 75 -20.44 -2.58 -2.00
N GLU A 76 -19.87 -2.12 -3.10
CA GLU A 76 -18.87 -1.06 -3.09
C GLU A 76 -19.51 0.26 -2.59
N VAL A 77 -19.00 0.81 -1.49
CA VAL A 77 -19.58 2.02 -0.83
C VAL A 77 -18.60 3.18 -0.76
N ALA A 78 -17.31 2.96 -0.98
CA ALA A 78 -16.33 4.03 -1.01
C ALA A 78 -15.12 3.69 -1.88
N GLN A 79 -14.45 4.72 -2.40
CA GLN A 79 -13.13 4.63 -3.01
C GLN A 79 -12.09 5.25 -2.09
N PHE A 80 -10.94 4.60 -1.97
CA PHE A 80 -9.74 5.11 -1.32
C PHE A 80 -8.65 5.29 -2.38
N THR A 81 -8.03 6.46 -2.47
CA THR A 81 -6.97 6.73 -3.47
C THR A 81 -5.85 7.57 -2.88
N TYR A 82 -4.60 7.11 -2.98
CA TYR A 82 -3.42 7.93 -2.73
C TYR A 82 -2.91 8.50 -4.05
N PHE A 83 -3.18 9.77 -4.30
CA PHE A 83 -2.80 10.44 -5.54
C PHE A 83 -1.29 10.54 -5.70
N GLN A 84 -0.74 9.89 -6.72
CA GLN A 84 0.68 10.03 -7.07
C GLN A 84 0.91 11.24 -7.97
N GLN A 85 -0.08 11.55 -8.82
CA GLN A 85 -0.09 12.72 -9.69
C GLN A 85 -1.48 13.36 -9.76
N ALA A 86 -1.50 14.68 -9.98
CA ALA A 86 -2.67 15.43 -10.41
C ALA A 86 -2.27 16.55 -11.38
N GLY A 87 -3.06 16.80 -12.44
CA GLY A 87 -2.71 17.81 -13.44
C GLY A 87 -1.40 17.51 -14.18
N GLY A 88 -0.95 16.26 -14.21
CA GLY A 88 0.36 15.86 -14.72
C GLY A 88 1.55 16.25 -13.83
N ILE A 89 1.31 16.66 -12.59
CA ILE A 89 2.32 17.05 -11.60
C ILE A 89 2.43 15.96 -10.54
N ASN A 90 3.65 15.52 -10.22
CA ASN A 90 3.89 14.62 -9.08
C ASN A 90 3.54 15.34 -7.78
N LEU A 91 2.69 14.72 -6.96
CA LEU A 91 2.34 15.29 -5.66
C LEU A 91 3.46 15.07 -4.64
N ASP A 92 3.66 16.07 -3.78
CA ASP A 92 4.59 16.03 -2.65
C ASP A 92 4.12 17.01 -1.54
N PRO A 93 3.60 16.53 -0.39
CA PRO A 93 3.30 15.13 -0.10
C PRO A 93 2.09 14.62 -0.91
N VAL A 94 1.96 13.31 -1.01
CA VAL A 94 0.79 12.65 -1.60
C VAL A 94 -0.46 12.94 -0.77
N ALA A 95 -1.59 13.12 -1.47
CA ALA A 95 -2.90 13.27 -0.85
C ALA A 95 -3.62 11.92 -0.78
N VAL A 96 -4.34 11.68 0.31
CA VAL A 96 -5.27 10.56 0.46
C VAL A 96 -6.67 11.09 0.19
N GLU A 97 -7.34 10.48 -0.77
CA GLU A 97 -8.74 10.70 -1.09
C GLU A 97 -9.58 9.55 -0.52
N ILE A 98 -10.70 9.92 0.09
CA ILE A 98 -11.76 9.01 0.51
C ILE A 98 -13.07 9.54 -0.06
N THR A 99 -13.70 8.75 -0.91
CA THR A 99 -14.91 9.14 -1.65
C THR A 99 -16.02 8.18 -1.28
N TYR A 100 -17.00 8.64 -0.50
CA TYR A 100 -18.11 7.80 -0.06
C TYR A 100 -19.30 7.92 -1.01
N GLY A 101 -19.94 6.80 -1.36
CA GLY A 101 -21.21 6.75 -2.06
C GLY A 101 -22.39 6.78 -1.09
N PHE A 102 -23.02 7.94 -0.90
CA PHE A 102 -24.05 8.13 0.13
C PHE A 102 -25.26 7.22 -0.06
N GLU A 103 -25.76 7.09 -1.28
CA GLU A 103 -26.99 6.35 -1.55
C GLU A 103 -26.82 4.86 -1.28
N ARG A 104 -25.66 4.29 -1.59
CA ARG A 104 -25.34 2.89 -1.30
C ARG A 104 -25.22 2.66 0.22
N MET A 105 -24.53 3.55 0.94
CA MET A 105 -24.46 3.48 2.40
C MET A 105 -25.84 3.63 3.05
N ALA A 106 -26.66 4.57 2.56
CA ALA A 106 -28.02 4.77 3.05
C ALA A 106 -28.91 3.56 2.78
N ALA A 107 -28.80 2.94 1.61
CA ALA A 107 -29.52 1.71 1.27
C ALA A 107 -29.19 0.57 2.24
N ALA A 108 -27.91 0.38 2.56
CA ALA A 108 -27.48 -0.60 3.55
C ALA A 108 -28.05 -0.30 4.95
N LEU A 109 -27.96 0.95 5.42
CA LEU A 109 -28.45 1.37 6.74
C LEU A 109 -29.98 1.29 6.89
N GLN A 110 -30.72 1.60 5.83
CA GLN A 110 -32.18 1.62 5.82
C GLN A 110 -32.80 0.28 5.37
N ALA A 111 -31.97 -0.71 5.00
CA ALA A 111 -32.38 -1.99 4.45
C ALA A 111 -33.33 -1.85 3.24
N LYS A 112 -32.96 -0.98 2.29
CA LYS A 112 -33.72 -0.72 1.05
C LYS A 112 -33.03 -1.35 -0.15
N ASN A 113 -33.82 -1.90 -1.06
CA ASN A 113 -33.34 -2.58 -2.27
C ASN A 113 -33.25 -1.64 -3.49
N SER A 114 -33.68 -0.39 -3.35
CA SER A 114 -33.72 0.62 -4.40
C SER A 114 -33.44 1.99 -3.81
N VAL A 115 -32.60 2.77 -4.48
CA VAL A 115 -32.29 4.15 -4.07
C VAL A 115 -33.54 5.04 -4.05
N TRP A 116 -34.53 4.75 -4.89
CA TRP A 116 -35.77 5.52 -4.96
C TRP A 116 -36.67 5.33 -3.73
N ASP A 117 -36.48 4.23 -2.99
CA ASP A 117 -37.26 3.89 -1.78
C ASP A 117 -36.59 4.37 -0.47
N LEU A 118 -35.43 5.03 -0.56
CA LEU A 118 -34.73 5.59 0.60
C LEU A 118 -35.58 6.67 1.25
N ASP A 119 -35.60 6.69 2.58
CA ASP A 119 -36.13 7.81 3.36
C ASP A 119 -35.16 8.99 3.24
N TYR A 120 -35.64 10.05 2.58
CA TYR A 120 -34.96 11.33 2.43
C TYR A 120 -35.13 12.23 3.66
N GLY A 121 -35.97 11.80 4.62
CA GLY A 121 -36.32 12.50 5.84
C GLY A 121 -37.79 12.93 5.87
N LEU A 122 -38.34 13.05 7.08
CA LEU A 122 -39.72 13.51 7.32
C LEU A 122 -40.82 12.70 6.59
N GLY A 123 -40.54 11.44 6.25
CA GLY A 123 -41.47 10.56 5.53
C GLY A 123 -41.54 10.83 4.03
N ILE A 124 -40.60 11.59 3.46
CA ILE A 124 -40.45 11.82 2.02
C ILE A 124 -39.45 10.80 1.49
N SER A 125 -39.79 10.10 0.40
CA SER A 125 -38.84 9.19 -0.25
C SER A 125 -37.86 9.94 -1.15
N TYR A 126 -36.70 9.35 -1.40
CA TYR A 126 -35.72 9.86 -2.36
C TYR A 126 -36.32 9.94 -3.76
N GLY A 127 -37.18 8.99 -4.12
CA GLY A 127 -37.94 9.00 -5.38
C GLY A 127 -38.89 10.19 -5.49
N ASP A 128 -39.58 10.58 -4.42
CA ASP A 128 -40.47 11.75 -4.40
C ASP A 128 -39.71 13.05 -4.75
N VAL A 129 -38.42 13.12 -4.42
CA VAL A 129 -37.59 14.30 -4.64
C VAL A 129 -36.87 14.26 -5.99
N LEU A 130 -36.28 13.12 -6.35
CA LEU A 130 -35.23 13.05 -7.39
C LEU A 130 -35.54 12.13 -8.58
N LEU A 131 -36.56 11.26 -8.51
CA LEU A 131 -36.87 10.34 -9.61
C LEU A 131 -37.25 11.09 -10.89
N ARG A 132 -38.02 12.17 -10.76
CA ARG A 132 -38.42 12.97 -11.91
C ARG A 132 -37.23 13.65 -12.58
N GLU A 133 -36.29 14.16 -11.78
CA GLU A 133 -35.04 14.77 -12.26
C GLU A 133 -34.21 13.75 -13.04
N GLU A 134 -34.05 12.52 -12.53
CA GLU A 134 -33.37 11.42 -13.23
C GLU A 134 -33.97 11.18 -14.63
N ILE A 135 -35.30 11.02 -14.70
CA ILE A 135 -36.01 10.73 -15.96
C ILE A 135 -35.80 11.86 -16.97
N GLU A 136 -35.96 13.11 -16.55
CA GLU A 136 -35.82 14.27 -17.43
C GLU A 136 -34.39 14.47 -17.92
N HIS A 137 -33.39 14.25 -17.06
CA HIS A 137 -31.99 14.30 -17.46
C HIS A 137 -31.61 13.15 -18.41
N CYS A 138 -32.12 11.94 -18.18
CA CYS A 138 -31.94 10.83 -19.12
C CYS A 138 -32.51 11.18 -20.50
N GLU A 139 -33.74 11.69 -20.56
CA GLU A 139 -34.36 12.09 -21.82
C GLU A 139 -33.52 13.16 -22.53
N TYR A 140 -33.01 14.14 -21.78
CA TYR A 140 -32.13 15.15 -22.35
C TYR A 140 -30.82 14.56 -22.89
N TYR A 141 -30.08 13.81 -22.06
CA TYR A 141 -28.75 13.31 -22.41
C TYR A 141 -28.75 12.21 -23.46
N PHE A 142 -29.79 11.38 -23.55
CA PHE A 142 -29.85 10.30 -24.51
C PHE A 142 -30.54 10.72 -25.81
N ASN A 143 -31.58 11.55 -25.74
CA ASN A 143 -32.49 11.76 -26.87
C ASN A 143 -32.52 13.20 -27.38
N LEU A 144 -32.54 14.22 -26.51
CA LEU A 144 -32.87 15.59 -26.91
C LEU A 144 -31.66 16.52 -27.14
N ALA A 145 -30.53 16.31 -26.47
CA ALA A 145 -29.42 17.26 -26.51
C ALA A 145 -28.93 17.52 -27.94
N ASN A 146 -28.81 18.80 -28.29
CA ASN A 146 -28.40 19.27 -29.62
C ASN A 146 -26.87 19.18 -29.77
N VAL A 147 -26.43 18.12 -30.44
CA VAL A 147 -25.01 17.78 -30.62
C VAL A 147 -24.22 18.92 -31.25
N ASP A 148 -24.67 19.50 -32.37
CA ASP A 148 -23.95 20.56 -33.08
C ASP A 148 -23.76 21.80 -32.20
N ALA A 149 -24.82 22.23 -31.53
CA ALA A 149 -24.74 23.38 -30.62
C ALA A 149 -23.81 23.12 -29.43
N LEU A 150 -23.79 21.90 -28.88
CA LEU A 150 -22.91 21.57 -27.76
C LEU A 150 -21.43 21.50 -28.17
N HIS A 151 -21.12 21.10 -29.40
CA HIS A 151 -19.77 21.21 -29.96
C HIS A 151 -19.32 22.68 -30.02
N ASP A 152 -20.14 23.56 -30.57
CA ASP A 152 -19.83 25.00 -30.64
C ASP A 152 -19.60 25.61 -29.25
N VAL A 153 -20.43 25.24 -28.28
CA VAL A 153 -20.31 25.72 -26.89
C VAL A 153 -19.04 25.17 -26.23
N TYR A 154 -18.69 23.90 -26.47
CA TYR A 154 -17.43 23.33 -25.98
C TYR A 154 -16.23 24.16 -26.48
N ASP A 155 -16.19 24.45 -27.78
CA ASP A 155 -15.10 25.22 -28.38
C ASP A 155 -15.04 26.66 -27.85
N ILE A 156 -16.20 27.26 -27.55
CA ILE A 156 -16.27 28.56 -26.87
C ILE A 156 -15.67 28.48 -25.46
N TYR A 157 -16.08 27.50 -24.66
CA TYR A 157 -15.58 27.33 -23.29
C TYR A 157 -14.09 27.03 -23.23
N GLU A 158 -13.57 26.19 -24.13
CA GLU A 158 -12.13 25.95 -24.21
C GLU A 158 -11.35 27.23 -24.53
N ARG A 159 -11.80 28.04 -25.50
CA ARG A 159 -11.16 29.32 -25.81
C ARG A 159 -11.16 30.27 -24.61
N GLU A 160 -12.26 30.37 -23.88
CA GLU A 160 -12.33 31.21 -22.68
C GLU A 160 -11.41 30.69 -21.56
N ALA A 161 -11.27 29.36 -21.40
CA ALA A 161 -10.32 28.77 -20.48
C ALA A 161 -8.88 29.23 -20.79
N TYR A 162 -8.44 29.13 -22.05
CA TYR A 162 -7.10 29.57 -22.44
C TYR A 162 -6.90 31.08 -22.31
N ARG A 163 -7.90 31.91 -22.63
CA ARG A 163 -7.84 33.36 -22.37
C ARG A 163 -7.66 33.68 -20.89
N CYS A 164 -8.33 32.92 -20.01
CA CYS A 164 -8.15 33.05 -18.56
C CYS A 164 -6.74 32.63 -18.12
N ILE A 165 -6.21 31.52 -18.67
CA ILE A 165 -4.84 31.06 -18.40
C ILE A 165 -3.81 32.12 -18.82
N GLU A 166 -3.94 32.69 -20.03
CA GLU A 166 -3.07 33.76 -20.54
C GLU A 166 -3.11 35.02 -19.66
N ALA A 167 -4.28 35.32 -19.08
CA ALA A 167 -4.46 36.42 -18.14
C ALA A 167 -4.02 36.10 -16.69
N GLY A 168 -3.55 34.88 -16.41
CA GLY A 168 -3.16 34.45 -15.06
C GLY A 168 -4.34 34.19 -14.12
N LEU A 169 -5.53 33.88 -14.63
CA LEU A 169 -6.77 33.68 -13.87
C LEU A 169 -7.10 32.19 -13.72
N VAL A 170 -6.56 31.55 -12.67
CA VAL A 170 -6.71 30.10 -12.43
C VAL A 170 -8.15 29.65 -12.23
N ILE A 171 -8.88 30.26 -11.29
CA ILE A 171 -10.22 29.79 -10.90
C ILE A 171 -11.21 29.88 -12.07
N PRO A 172 -11.31 31.01 -12.80
CA PRO A 172 -12.16 31.08 -13.98
C PRO A 172 -11.77 30.07 -15.07
N ALA A 173 -10.47 29.85 -15.30
CA ALA A 173 -10.01 28.84 -16.25
C ALA A 173 -10.45 27.43 -15.83
N HIS A 174 -10.38 27.11 -14.54
CA HIS A 174 -10.83 25.84 -13.99
C HIS A 174 -12.35 25.65 -14.16
N ASP A 175 -13.16 26.67 -13.90
CA ASP A 175 -14.61 26.62 -14.12
C ASP A 175 -14.97 26.29 -15.59
N TYR A 176 -14.24 26.87 -16.55
CA TYR A 176 -14.45 26.54 -17.97
C TYR A 176 -14.00 25.12 -18.31
N ASN A 177 -12.91 24.63 -17.71
CA ASN A 177 -12.50 23.23 -17.88
C ASN A 177 -13.55 22.25 -17.34
N LEU A 178 -14.17 22.54 -16.18
CA LEU A 178 -15.27 21.73 -15.63
C LEU A 178 -16.49 21.73 -16.57
N LYS A 179 -16.83 22.89 -17.14
CA LYS A 179 -17.92 22.98 -18.13
C LYS A 179 -17.61 22.17 -19.39
N CYS A 180 -16.39 22.24 -19.91
CA CYS A 180 -15.95 21.40 -21.04
C CYS A 180 -16.09 19.90 -20.71
N SER A 181 -15.65 19.49 -19.52
CA SER A 181 -15.77 18.09 -19.07
C SER A 181 -17.21 17.62 -19.02
N HIS A 182 -18.12 18.42 -18.46
CA HIS A 182 -19.54 18.08 -18.45
C HIS A 182 -20.13 18.00 -19.86
N LEU A 183 -19.85 18.99 -20.73
CA LEU A 183 -20.33 18.97 -22.12
C LEU A 183 -19.82 17.76 -22.91
N PHE A 184 -18.55 17.39 -22.71
CA PHE A 184 -18.00 16.17 -23.28
C PHE A 184 -18.82 14.94 -22.84
N ASN A 185 -19.14 14.80 -21.54
CA ASN A 185 -19.93 13.67 -21.05
C ASN A 185 -21.33 13.62 -21.68
N VAL A 186 -21.95 14.78 -21.93
CA VAL A 186 -23.25 14.86 -22.63
C VAL A 186 -23.11 14.40 -24.08
N LEU A 187 -22.11 14.90 -24.80
CA LEU A 187 -21.83 14.52 -26.19
C LEU A 187 -21.53 13.01 -26.32
N ASP A 188 -20.74 12.47 -25.40
CA ASP A 188 -20.39 11.04 -25.36
C ASP A 188 -21.64 10.18 -25.06
N THR A 189 -22.49 10.62 -24.13
CA THR A 189 -23.75 9.94 -23.80
C THR A 189 -24.75 9.96 -24.97
N ARG A 190 -24.77 11.02 -25.78
CA ARG A 190 -25.55 11.10 -27.03
C ARG A 190 -25.06 10.14 -28.11
N GLY A 191 -23.92 9.49 -27.91
CA GLY A 191 -23.28 8.62 -28.92
C GLY A 191 -22.72 9.40 -30.11
N ALA A 192 -22.50 10.70 -29.96
CA ALA A 192 -22.00 11.58 -31.03
C ALA A 192 -20.48 11.47 -31.21
N ILE A 193 -19.76 11.03 -30.17
CA ILE A 193 -18.30 11.00 -30.14
C ILE A 193 -17.77 9.63 -30.56
N GLY A 194 -17.03 9.59 -31.67
CA GLY A 194 -16.32 8.38 -32.10
C GLY A 194 -15.07 8.09 -31.24
N VAL A 195 -14.49 6.88 -31.34
CA VAL A 195 -13.31 6.48 -30.54
C VAL A 195 -12.12 7.43 -30.74
N THR A 196 -11.80 7.80 -31.98
CA THR A 196 -10.71 8.73 -32.30
C THR A 196 -10.97 10.13 -31.76
N GLU A 197 -12.22 10.59 -31.85
CA GLU A 197 -12.64 11.90 -31.38
C GLU A 197 -12.60 11.98 -29.85
N ARG A 198 -13.00 10.91 -29.16
CA ARG A 198 -12.90 10.79 -27.69
C ARG A 198 -11.47 11.00 -27.21
N ALA A 199 -10.50 10.37 -27.87
CA ALA A 199 -9.09 10.53 -27.55
C ALA A 199 -8.62 11.99 -27.70
N GLU A 200 -9.14 12.70 -28.71
CA GLU A 200 -8.85 14.12 -28.93
C GLU A 200 -9.46 15.02 -27.85
N TYR A 201 -10.72 14.80 -27.47
CA TYR A 201 -11.33 15.51 -26.33
C TYR A 201 -10.56 15.29 -25.03
N PHE A 202 -10.13 14.05 -24.76
CA PHE A 202 -9.32 13.74 -23.59
C PHE A 202 -7.98 14.48 -23.61
N ARG A 203 -7.33 14.56 -24.77
CA ARG A 203 -6.09 15.32 -24.94
C ARG A 203 -6.30 16.81 -24.70
N ARG A 204 -7.37 17.39 -25.26
CA ARG A 204 -7.75 18.79 -25.10
C ARG A 204 -7.98 19.16 -23.63
N MET A 205 -8.83 18.42 -22.94
CA MET A 205 -9.10 18.62 -21.51
C MET A 205 -7.87 18.39 -20.63
N ARG A 206 -7.06 17.36 -20.93
CA ARG A 206 -5.81 17.11 -20.21
C ARG A 206 -4.83 18.27 -20.32
N ASN A 207 -4.70 18.88 -21.50
CA ASN A 207 -3.83 20.03 -21.69
C ASN A 207 -4.33 21.24 -20.87
N MET A 208 -5.64 21.53 -20.93
CA MET A 208 -6.22 22.59 -20.09
C MET A 208 -5.98 22.32 -18.61
N ALA A 209 -6.29 21.12 -18.11
CA ALA A 209 -6.11 20.75 -16.71
C ALA A 209 -4.64 20.89 -16.26
N ARG A 210 -3.68 20.47 -17.11
CA ARG A 210 -2.25 20.63 -16.85
C ARG A 210 -1.85 22.11 -16.76
N ASP A 211 -2.23 22.91 -17.74
CA ASP A 211 -1.81 24.31 -17.81
C ASP A 211 -2.42 25.13 -16.65
N ILE A 212 -3.68 24.83 -16.28
CA ILE A 212 -4.34 25.38 -15.08
C ILE A 212 -3.59 24.97 -13.81
N SER A 213 -3.20 23.70 -13.68
CA SER A 213 -2.50 23.17 -12.50
C SER A 213 -1.11 23.80 -12.34
N GLN A 214 -0.37 23.95 -13.44
CA GLN A 214 0.94 24.63 -13.44
C GLN A 214 0.81 26.09 -13.03
N LEU A 215 -0.19 26.80 -13.57
CA LEU A 215 -0.44 28.19 -13.19
C LEU A 215 -0.83 28.31 -11.71
N TYR A 216 -1.64 27.38 -11.19
CA TYR A 216 -2.00 27.34 -9.78
C TYR A 216 -0.78 27.14 -8.88
N VAL A 217 0.08 26.17 -9.19
CA VAL A 217 1.33 25.93 -8.42
C VAL A 217 2.20 27.18 -8.41
N LYS A 218 2.40 27.82 -9.57
CA LYS A 218 3.14 29.08 -9.67
C LYS A 218 2.54 30.19 -8.79
N GLN A 219 1.23 30.35 -8.78
CA GLN A 219 0.57 31.32 -7.88
C GLN A 219 0.81 30.98 -6.40
N ARG A 220 0.80 29.70 -6.02
CA ARG A 220 1.09 29.28 -4.64
C ARG A 220 2.53 29.60 -4.23
N GLU A 221 3.49 29.43 -5.14
CA GLU A 221 4.90 29.82 -4.92
C GLU A 221 5.05 31.34 -4.74
N GLU A 222 4.41 32.15 -5.60
CA GLU A 222 4.41 33.61 -5.49
C GLU A 222 3.78 34.11 -4.18
N MET A 223 2.82 33.35 -3.64
CA MET A 223 2.18 33.59 -2.35
C MET A 223 2.95 33.02 -1.15
N ASP A 224 4.12 32.42 -1.38
CA ASP A 224 4.93 31.77 -0.35
C ASP A 224 4.13 30.68 0.42
N HIS A 225 3.49 29.79 -0.35
CA HIS A 225 2.76 28.60 0.11
C HIS A 225 1.88 28.83 1.35
N PRO A 226 0.79 29.63 1.25
CA PRO A 226 0.01 30.06 2.41
C PRO A 226 -0.58 28.92 3.24
N PHE A 227 -0.87 27.76 2.62
CA PHE A 227 -1.40 26.60 3.34
C PHE A 227 -0.36 25.90 4.21
N LEU A 228 0.92 25.92 3.86
CA LEU A 228 1.98 25.35 4.69
C LEU A 228 2.21 26.15 5.98
N LYS A 229 1.70 27.40 6.05
CA LYS A 229 1.72 28.23 7.26
C LYS A 229 0.64 27.82 8.26
N VAL A 230 -0.45 27.21 7.78
CA VAL A 230 -1.60 26.76 8.60
C VAL A 230 -1.49 25.27 8.91
N TRP A 231 -1.12 24.48 7.90
CA TRP A 231 -0.91 23.04 7.97
C TRP A 231 0.54 22.74 7.58
N PRO A 232 1.48 22.90 8.53
CA PRO A 232 2.87 22.56 8.28
C PRO A 232 3.01 21.08 7.94
N LEU A 233 4.06 20.75 7.19
CA LEU A 233 4.39 19.35 6.96
C LEU A 233 4.73 18.69 8.31
N PRO A 234 4.35 17.42 8.51
CA PRO A 234 4.70 16.67 9.70
C PRO A 234 6.22 16.62 9.83
N GLU A 235 6.72 16.95 11.01
CA GLU A 235 8.12 16.66 11.31
C GLU A 235 8.32 15.15 11.38
N PRO A 236 9.45 14.62 10.89
CA PRO A 236 9.80 13.22 11.09
C PRO A 236 9.70 12.85 12.56
N ALA A 237 9.13 11.68 12.85
CA ALA A 237 9.01 11.26 14.24
C ALA A 237 10.42 11.17 14.86
N PRO A 238 10.63 11.68 16.10
CA PRO A 238 11.92 11.51 16.75
C PRO A 238 12.17 10.01 17.00
N PRO A 239 13.43 9.55 16.90
CA PRO A 239 13.75 8.16 17.20
C PRO A 239 13.32 7.82 18.63
N PRO A 240 12.77 6.62 18.87
CA PRO A 240 12.42 6.19 20.21
C PRO A 240 13.67 6.18 21.10
N ALA A 241 13.47 6.42 22.40
CA ALA A 241 14.56 6.35 23.36
C ALA A 241 15.19 4.93 23.31
N PRO A 242 16.54 4.82 23.30
CA PRO A 242 17.19 3.54 23.26
C PRO A 242 16.83 2.71 24.50
N GLU A 243 16.38 1.47 24.29
CA GLU A 243 16.19 0.53 25.39
C GLU A 243 17.57 0.08 25.89
N ASN A 244 17.90 0.38 27.16
CA ASN A 244 19.12 -0.08 27.82
C ASN A 244 19.00 -1.56 28.24
N ARG A 245 18.92 -2.46 27.26
CA ARG A 245 19.01 -3.91 27.48
C ARG A 245 20.37 -4.43 27.00
N PRO A 246 21.03 -5.33 27.74
CA PRO A 246 22.27 -5.93 27.26
C PRO A 246 21.98 -6.81 26.04
N HIS A 247 22.84 -6.75 25.03
CA HIS A 247 22.71 -7.61 23.86
C HIS A 247 22.77 -9.10 24.26
N PRO A 248 22.01 -9.99 23.59
CA PRO A 248 22.09 -11.42 23.85
C PRO A 248 23.51 -11.95 23.63
N THR A 249 23.98 -12.80 24.54
CA THR A 249 25.31 -13.43 24.46
C THR A 249 25.26 -14.88 23.98
N THR A 250 24.05 -15.45 23.87
CA THR A 250 23.78 -16.81 23.38
C THR A 250 22.81 -16.74 22.22
N ALA A 251 22.71 -17.82 21.44
CA ALA A 251 21.72 -17.89 20.36
C ALA A 251 20.29 -17.73 20.90
N ARG A 252 19.49 -16.93 20.20
CA ARG A 252 18.09 -16.60 20.51
C ARG A 252 17.29 -16.51 19.22
N ASP A 253 15.98 -16.42 19.31
CA ASP A 253 15.16 -16.19 18.12
C ASP A 253 15.20 -14.72 17.70
N PHE A 254 15.03 -14.47 16.42
CA PHE A 254 14.83 -13.14 15.86
C PHE A 254 13.48 -13.08 15.13
N VAL A 255 12.78 -11.96 15.25
CA VAL A 255 11.58 -11.68 14.47
C VAL A 255 11.67 -10.30 13.83
N LEU A 256 11.25 -10.21 12.57
CA LEU A 256 10.91 -8.98 11.86
C LEU A 256 9.46 -9.05 11.42
N GLU A 257 8.68 -8.03 11.74
CA GLU A 257 7.36 -7.78 11.17
C GLU A 257 7.38 -6.45 10.42
N ILE A 258 6.91 -6.48 9.17
CA ILE A 258 6.66 -5.29 8.35
C ILE A 258 5.16 -5.13 8.28
N GLY A 259 4.62 -4.16 9.01
CA GLY A 259 3.20 -3.86 9.08
C GLY A 259 2.77 -2.82 8.06
N THR A 260 1.70 -3.10 7.33
CA THR A 260 1.21 -2.26 6.23
C THR A 260 -0.30 -2.07 6.31
N GLU A 261 -0.82 -1.12 5.54
CA GLU A 261 -2.21 -1.21 5.06
C GLU A 261 -2.39 -2.45 4.15
N GLU A 262 -3.63 -2.80 3.81
CA GLU A 262 -4.03 -4.01 3.09
C GLU A 262 -3.30 -4.17 1.75
N LEU A 263 -2.35 -5.10 1.71
CA LEU A 263 -1.62 -5.51 0.52
C LEU A 263 -2.57 -6.19 -0.48
N PRO A 264 -2.34 -5.96 -1.78
CA PRO A 264 -2.85 -6.84 -2.82
C PRO A 264 -2.48 -8.30 -2.56
N VAL A 265 -3.36 -9.20 -2.98
CA VAL A 265 -3.17 -10.66 -2.87
C VAL A 265 -1.85 -11.10 -3.50
N THR A 266 -1.56 -10.61 -4.71
CA THR A 266 -0.34 -10.96 -5.46
C THR A 266 0.90 -10.37 -4.81
N ASP A 267 0.87 -9.10 -4.40
CA ASP A 267 1.98 -8.43 -3.73
C ASP A 267 2.35 -9.14 -2.41
N LEU A 268 1.37 -9.64 -1.65
CA LEU A 268 1.62 -10.45 -0.46
C LEU A 268 2.39 -11.74 -0.83
N SER A 269 1.88 -12.52 -1.78
CA SER A 269 2.53 -13.76 -2.21
C SER A 269 3.96 -13.52 -2.72
N ASP A 270 4.15 -12.49 -3.55
CA ASP A 270 5.44 -12.12 -4.13
C ASP A 270 6.43 -11.66 -3.06
N ALA A 271 6.00 -10.83 -2.10
CA ALA A 271 6.86 -10.36 -1.01
C ALA A 271 7.30 -11.52 -0.10
N LEU A 272 6.40 -12.46 0.19
CA LEU A 272 6.75 -13.65 0.98
C LEU A 272 7.78 -14.52 0.25
N GLU A 273 7.65 -14.72 -1.06
CA GLU A 273 8.66 -15.46 -1.83
C GLU A 273 10.02 -14.75 -1.87
N GLN A 274 10.02 -13.43 -2.09
CA GLN A 274 11.24 -12.63 -2.08
C GLN A 274 11.96 -12.72 -0.73
N LEU A 275 11.23 -12.55 0.38
CA LEU A 275 11.79 -12.62 1.73
C LEU A 275 12.34 -14.02 2.07
N ARG A 276 11.70 -15.10 1.60
CA ARG A 276 12.21 -16.47 1.77
C ARG A 276 13.59 -16.67 1.16
N LYS A 277 13.92 -15.93 0.09
CA LYS A 277 15.24 -15.98 -0.57
C LYS A 277 16.21 -14.96 0.04
N ALA A 278 15.74 -13.73 0.26
CA ALA A 278 16.58 -12.61 0.68
C ALA A 278 17.07 -12.74 2.13
N VAL A 279 16.23 -13.23 3.06
CA VAL A 279 16.60 -13.33 4.48
C VAL A 279 17.77 -14.30 4.70
N PRO A 280 17.75 -15.55 4.20
CA PRO A 280 18.91 -16.44 4.34
C PRO A 280 20.18 -15.88 3.70
N ALA A 281 20.06 -15.21 2.55
CA ALA A 281 21.18 -14.60 1.87
C ALA A 281 21.81 -13.46 2.69
N MET A 282 20.97 -12.55 3.22
CA MET A 282 21.40 -11.46 4.11
C MET A 282 22.09 -12.02 5.36
N LEU A 283 21.50 -13.02 6.02
CA LEU A 283 22.11 -13.63 7.22
C LEU A 283 23.45 -14.30 6.92
N ALA A 284 23.59 -14.93 5.75
CA ALA A 284 24.85 -15.52 5.31
C ALA A 284 25.93 -14.46 5.02
N GLU A 285 25.58 -13.35 4.38
CA GLU A 285 26.47 -12.22 4.15
C GLU A 285 26.91 -11.57 5.47
N LEU A 286 25.99 -11.45 6.42
CA LEU A 286 26.28 -11.04 7.79
C LEU A 286 27.04 -12.10 8.61
N ARG A 287 27.35 -13.28 8.06
CA ARG A 287 28.02 -14.39 8.77
C ARG A 287 27.31 -14.83 10.05
N LEU A 288 25.99 -14.66 10.14
CA LEU A 288 25.19 -15.08 11.30
C LEU A 288 24.61 -16.46 11.05
N SER A 289 25.00 -17.45 11.86
CA SER A 289 24.40 -18.78 11.79
C SER A 289 23.00 -18.77 12.41
N PHE A 290 22.12 -19.64 11.91
CA PHE A 290 20.75 -19.80 12.39
C PHE A 290 20.30 -21.25 12.21
N ALA A 291 19.27 -21.68 12.94
CA ALA A 291 18.71 -23.02 12.84
C ALA A 291 17.68 -23.13 11.70
N SER A 292 16.77 -22.16 11.58
CA SER A 292 15.80 -22.11 10.49
C SER A 292 15.24 -20.69 10.28
N VAL A 293 14.68 -20.45 9.09
CA VAL A 293 13.94 -19.23 8.75
C VAL A 293 12.53 -19.63 8.34
N ASN A 294 11.52 -18.99 8.93
CA ASN A 294 10.13 -19.12 8.53
C ASN A 294 9.58 -17.76 8.12
N VAL A 295 8.98 -17.68 6.94
CA VAL A 295 8.40 -16.45 6.38
C VAL A 295 6.91 -16.68 6.12
N GLN A 296 6.10 -15.91 6.82
CA GLN A 296 4.64 -15.98 6.84
C GLN A 296 4.07 -14.56 6.73
N GLY A 297 2.77 -14.41 6.50
CA GLY A 297 2.18 -13.08 6.37
C GLY A 297 0.69 -13.10 6.15
N THR A 298 0.06 -11.95 6.36
CA THR A 298 -1.37 -11.70 6.16
C THR A 298 -1.51 -10.43 5.31
N PRO A 299 -2.71 -10.03 4.85
CA PRO A 299 -2.84 -8.82 4.04
C PRO A 299 -2.22 -7.56 4.65
N ARG A 300 -2.05 -7.48 5.98
CA ARG A 300 -1.52 -6.29 6.66
C ARG A 300 -0.13 -6.49 7.26
N ARG A 301 0.51 -7.64 7.05
CA ARG A 301 1.85 -7.90 7.61
C ARG A 301 2.66 -8.94 6.86
N LEU A 302 3.95 -8.68 6.77
CA LEU A 302 4.97 -9.66 6.39
C LEU A 302 5.78 -10.01 7.63
N ALA A 303 5.92 -11.29 7.96
CA ALA A 303 6.58 -11.76 9.17
C ALA A 303 7.71 -12.74 8.87
N VAL A 304 8.91 -12.42 9.34
CA VAL A 304 10.11 -13.26 9.27
C VAL A 304 10.45 -13.70 10.68
N MET A 305 10.51 -15.00 10.91
CA MET A 305 10.89 -15.61 12.19
C MET A 305 12.12 -16.48 11.97
N VAL A 306 13.22 -16.16 12.65
CA VAL A 306 14.49 -16.87 12.56
C VAL A 306 14.74 -17.57 13.89
N LYS A 307 14.92 -18.89 13.86
CA LYS A 307 15.18 -19.70 15.06
C LYS A 307 16.67 -19.82 15.33
N GLY A 308 17.06 -19.67 16.59
CA GLY A 308 18.43 -19.92 17.05
C GLY A 308 19.51 -19.11 16.32
N LEU A 309 19.25 -17.82 16.09
CA LEU A 309 20.19 -16.90 15.45
C LEU A 309 21.39 -16.63 16.37
N ALA A 310 22.60 -16.66 15.80
CA ALA A 310 23.83 -16.39 16.51
C ALA A 310 23.85 -14.97 17.11
N PRO A 311 24.40 -14.80 18.34
CA PRO A 311 24.42 -13.50 19.02
C PRO A 311 25.39 -12.49 18.42
N ARG A 312 26.36 -12.96 17.62
CA ARG A 312 27.41 -12.15 17.01
C ARG A 312 27.99 -12.85 15.80
N GLN A 313 28.62 -12.07 14.92
CA GLN A 313 29.43 -12.60 13.83
C GLN A 313 30.65 -13.34 14.41
N PRO A 314 31.15 -14.40 13.76
CA PRO A 314 32.47 -14.94 14.07
C PRO A 314 33.56 -13.93 13.67
N ASP A 315 34.66 -13.92 14.40
CA ASP A 315 35.85 -13.20 13.99
C ASP A 315 36.36 -13.74 12.64
N LEU A 316 36.82 -12.86 11.77
CA LEU A 316 37.34 -13.25 10.46
C LEU A 316 38.85 -13.00 10.40
N GLU A 317 39.59 -14.04 10.09
CA GLU A 317 40.99 -13.92 9.67
C GLU A 317 41.05 -14.00 8.15
N SER A 318 41.55 -12.94 7.50
CA SER A 318 41.76 -12.92 6.05
C SER A 318 43.23 -12.71 5.71
N VAL A 319 43.73 -13.45 4.71
CA VAL A 319 45.10 -13.33 4.22
C VAL A 319 45.08 -12.36 3.04
N VAL A 320 45.56 -11.14 3.26
CA VAL A 320 45.61 -10.11 2.21
C VAL A 320 46.97 -10.14 1.55
N LYS A 321 46.98 -10.39 0.24
CA LYS A 321 48.20 -10.40 -0.58
C LYS A 321 48.74 -8.99 -0.78
N GLY A 322 50.04 -8.84 -0.55
CA GLY A 322 50.81 -7.61 -0.65
C GLY A 322 51.88 -7.65 -1.74
N PRO A 323 52.88 -6.76 -1.66
CA PRO A 323 53.93 -6.67 -2.67
C PRO A 323 54.78 -7.95 -2.76
N PRO A 324 55.46 -8.20 -3.90
CA PRO A 324 56.43 -9.29 -4.01
C PRO A 324 57.46 -9.26 -2.89
N ALA A 325 57.86 -10.43 -2.38
CA ALA A 325 58.76 -10.54 -1.23
C ALA A 325 60.09 -9.80 -1.44
N GLU A 326 60.63 -9.86 -2.66
CA GLU A 326 61.86 -9.17 -3.08
C GLU A 326 61.76 -7.64 -3.07
N ARG A 327 60.53 -7.09 -3.12
CA ARG A 327 60.28 -5.65 -3.01
C ARG A 327 59.91 -5.24 -1.59
N ALA A 328 59.52 -6.20 -0.76
CA ALA A 328 59.06 -5.98 0.60
C ALA A 328 60.20 -6.05 1.62
N PHE A 329 61.24 -6.85 1.36
CA PHE A 329 62.44 -6.95 2.19
C PHE A 329 63.69 -6.65 1.35
N ASP A 330 64.67 -5.96 1.93
CA ASP A 330 65.96 -5.70 1.29
C ASP A 330 66.91 -6.91 1.40
N ALA A 331 68.12 -6.78 0.85
CA ALA A 331 69.12 -7.85 0.82
C ALA A 331 69.60 -8.30 2.21
N ASP A 332 69.44 -7.45 3.23
CA ASP A 332 69.78 -7.72 4.63
C ASP A 332 68.58 -8.25 5.44
N GLY A 333 67.41 -8.41 4.78
CA GLY A 333 66.17 -8.89 5.39
C GLY A 333 65.36 -7.83 6.12
N ASN A 334 65.72 -6.53 6.01
CA ASN A 334 64.98 -5.46 6.65
C ASN A 334 63.75 -5.06 5.80
N PRO A 335 62.61 -4.71 6.43
CA PRO A 335 61.43 -4.30 5.71
C PRO A 335 61.64 -2.97 4.98
N THR A 336 61.25 -2.92 3.71
CA THR A 336 61.31 -1.70 2.90
C THR A 336 60.09 -0.81 3.17
N LYS A 337 60.13 0.44 2.68
CA LYS A 337 58.96 1.34 2.69
C LYS A 337 57.70 0.72 2.07
N ALA A 338 57.86 -0.24 1.15
CA ALA A 338 56.73 -0.95 0.55
C ALA A 338 56.07 -1.93 1.54
N ALA A 339 56.86 -2.66 2.34
CA ALA A 339 56.33 -3.50 3.42
C ALA A 339 55.73 -2.66 4.55
N GLU A 340 56.40 -1.58 4.95
CA GLU A 340 55.89 -0.67 5.99
C GLU A 340 54.57 0.01 5.58
N GLY A 341 54.49 0.48 4.33
CA GLY A 341 53.27 1.08 3.78
C GLY A 341 52.13 0.07 3.67
N PHE A 342 52.44 -1.16 3.27
CA PHE A 342 51.46 -2.24 3.18
C PHE A 342 50.92 -2.64 4.57
N ALA A 343 51.80 -2.91 5.54
CA ALA A 343 51.40 -3.23 6.91
C ALA A 343 50.57 -2.10 7.56
N ARG A 344 51.00 -0.85 7.41
CA ARG A 344 50.25 0.32 7.91
C ARG A 344 48.88 0.45 7.27
N GLY A 345 48.78 0.23 5.95
CA GLY A 345 47.50 0.23 5.23
C GLY A 345 46.56 -0.91 5.61
N ARG A 346 47.05 -1.93 6.32
CA ARG A 346 46.27 -3.07 6.81
C ARG A 346 46.15 -3.12 8.34
N GLY A 347 46.68 -2.13 9.05
CA GLY A 347 46.59 -2.04 10.51
C GLY A 347 47.37 -3.11 11.27
N VAL A 348 48.34 -3.78 10.64
CA VAL A 348 49.17 -4.83 11.26
C VAL A 348 50.61 -4.36 11.47
N ALA A 349 51.35 -4.98 12.40
CA ALA A 349 52.76 -4.67 12.54
C ALA A 349 53.55 -5.27 11.36
N VAL A 350 54.63 -4.59 10.95
CA VAL A 350 55.49 -5.05 9.84
C VAL A 350 56.11 -6.41 10.15
N THR A 351 56.32 -6.71 11.44
CA THR A 351 56.81 -8.00 11.95
C THR A 351 55.80 -9.15 11.78
N ASP A 352 54.51 -8.84 11.60
CA ASP A 352 53.44 -9.83 11.50
C ASP A 352 53.16 -10.22 10.04
N LEU A 353 53.90 -9.62 9.10
CA LEU A 353 53.84 -9.92 7.68
C LEU A 353 54.46 -11.29 7.39
N GLN A 354 53.75 -12.12 6.65
CA GLN A 354 54.17 -13.48 6.27
C GLN A 354 54.53 -13.54 4.79
N VAL A 355 55.49 -14.37 4.40
CA VAL A 355 55.76 -14.62 2.98
C VAL A 355 54.98 -15.85 2.53
N VAL A 356 54.14 -15.67 1.51
CA VAL A 356 53.31 -16.71 0.91
C VAL A 356 53.82 -17.01 -0.50
N GLU A 357 53.95 -18.29 -0.84
CA GLU A 357 54.38 -18.76 -2.16
C GLU A 357 53.16 -19.12 -3.00
N GLU A 358 53.09 -18.60 -4.23
CA GLU A 358 52.00 -18.87 -5.16
C GLU A 358 52.59 -19.13 -6.56
N GLY A 359 52.75 -20.42 -6.89
CA GLY A 359 53.56 -20.86 -8.04
C GLY A 359 55.03 -20.49 -7.86
N ASP A 360 55.67 -19.94 -8.89
CA ASP A 360 57.08 -19.51 -8.85
C ASP A 360 57.29 -18.12 -8.24
N LYS A 361 56.25 -17.50 -7.66
CA LYS A 361 56.31 -16.12 -7.15
C LYS A 361 56.06 -16.06 -5.65
N ARG A 362 56.88 -15.27 -4.94
CA ARG A 362 56.79 -15.02 -3.50
C ARG A 362 56.20 -13.64 -3.23
N TYR A 363 55.21 -13.58 -2.35
CA TYR A 363 54.54 -12.34 -1.96
C TYR A 363 54.53 -12.20 -0.45
N VAL A 364 54.54 -10.97 0.04
CA VAL A 364 54.21 -10.71 1.43
C VAL A 364 52.70 -10.68 1.57
N ALA A 365 52.17 -11.25 2.64
CA ALA A 365 50.77 -11.21 3.01
C ALA A 365 50.62 -10.75 4.46
N ALA A 366 49.51 -10.07 4.73
CA ALA A 366 49.09 -9.70 6.07
C ALA A 366 47.90 -10.58 6.47
N VAL A 367 47.94 -11.17 7.66
CA VAL A 367 46.74 -11.74 8.29
C VAL A 367 46.00 -10.60 8.95
N VAL A 368 44.87 -10.20 8.36
CA VAL A 368 44.01 -9.15 8.89
C VAL A 368 42.91 -9.82 9.70
N ARG A 369 42.83 -9.49 10.99
CA ARG A 369 41.76 -9.90 11.89
C ARG A 369 40.67 -8.83 11.93
N GLU A 370 39.44 -9.25 11.71
CA GLU A 370 38.26 -8.42 11.85
C GLU A 370 37.42 -9.00 12.98
N ASP A 371 37.26 -8.23 14.05
CA ASP A 371 36.45 -8.63 15.22
C ASP A 371 34.98 -8.71 14.83
N GLY A 372 34.32 -9.80 15.21
CA GLY A 372 32.90 -10.00 14.95
C GLY A 372 32.03 -9.00 15.70
N ARG A 373 31.04 -8.43 15.01
CA ARG A 373 30.08 -7.49 15.58
C ARG A 373 28.87 -8.18 16.19
N ASN A 374 28.17 -7.52 17.13
CA ASN A 374 26.93 -8.07 17.70
C ASN A 374 25.83 -8.16 16.64
N ALA A 375 24.99 -9.19 16.72
CA ALA A 375 23.90 -9.41 15.78
C ALA A 375 22.93 -8.24 15.71
N VAL A 376 22.63 -7.58 16.84
CA VAL A 376 21.73 -6.42 16.88
C VAL A 376 22.22 -5.29 15.99
N ASP A 377 23.51 -4.94 16.07
CA ASP A 377 24.07 -3.82 15.31
C ASP A 377 24.08 -4.10 13.81
N VAL A 378 24.51 -5.31 13.41
CA VAL A 378 24.59 -5.65 11.99
C VAL A 378 23.22 -5.87 11.36
N LEU A 379 22.23 -6.34 12.14
CA LEU A 379 20.85 -6.43 11.68
C LEU A 379 20.24 -5.02 11.55
N ALA A 380 20.48 -4.13 12.50
CA ALA A 380 19.97 -2.75 12.44
C ALA A 380 20.43 -2.02 11.17
N GLU A 381 21.64 -2.31 10.69
CA GLU A 381 22.18 -1.79 9.43
C GLU A 381 21.59 -2.47 8.19
N ALA A 382 21.39 -3.79 8.22
CA ALA A 382 20.98 -4.56 7.04
C ALA A 382 19.46 -4.56 6.78
N LEU A 383 18.63 -4.45 7.82
CA LEU A 383 17.17 -4.55 7.70
C LEU A 383 16.53 -3.46 6.83
N PRO A 384 16.96 -2.18 6.86
CA PRO A 384 16.46 -1.17 5.91
C PRO A 384 16.68 -1.58 4.44
N GLU A 385 17.83 -2.15 4.11
CA GLU A 385 18.15 -2.60 2.75
C GLU A 385 17.33 -3.84 2.36
N LEU A 386 17.10 -4.76 3.29
CA LEU A 386 16.20 -5.90 3.09
C LEU A 386 14.80 -5.44 2.69
N ILE A 387 14.23 -4.45 3.41
CA ILE A 387 12.89 -3.91 3.13
C ILE A 387 12.87 -3.16 1.80
N ALA A 388 13.87 -2.32 1.52
CA ALA A 388 14.02 -1.61 0.24
C ALA A 388 14.22 -2.56 -0.96
N GLY A 389 14.73 -3.75 -0.69
CA GLY A 389 14.97 -4.81 -1.67
C GLY A 389 13.68 -5.44 -2.21
N ILE A 390 12.56 -5.37 -1.49
CA ILE A 390 11.29 -5.96 -1.90
C ILE A 390 10.74 -5.18 -3.10
N LYS A 391 10.45 -5.89 -4.20
CA LYS A 391 9.96 -5.31 -5.45
C LYS A 391 8.50 -5.65 -5.69
N PHE A 392 7.75 -4.66 -6.16
CA PHE A 392 6.34 -4.77 -6.48
C PHE A 392 6.09 -4.24 -7.89
N ASN A 393 5.01 -4.71 -8.52
CA ASN A 393 4.63 -4.26 -9.87
C ASN A 393 4.21 -2.79 -9.89
N ARG A 394 3.49 -2.37 -8.85
CA ARG A 394 3.13 -0.98 -8.62
C ARG A 394 3.47 -0.59 -7.19
N SER A 395 3.75 0.67 -6.97
CA SER A 395 4.12 1.17 -5.65
C SER A 395 3.57 2.57 -5.42
N ILE A 396 3.39 2.89 -4.16
CA ILE A 396 2.76 4.10 -3.65
C ILE A 396 3.77 4.88 -2.83
N ARG A 397 3.81 6.20 -3.00
CA ARG A 397 4.34 7.13 -1.98
C ARG A 397 3.17 7.59 -1.13
N TRP A 398 3.36 7.75 0.18
CA TRP A 398 2.28 8.15 1.09
C TRP A 398 2.67 9.25 2.07
N ASN A 399 3.97 9.43 2.34
CA ASN A 399 4.47 10.43 3.27
C ASN A 399 5.65 11.22 2.68
N GLN A 400 6.16 12.16 3.47
CA GLN A 400 7.24 13.08 3.11
C GLN A 400 8.60 12.42 2.84
N THR A 401 8.78 11.14 3.19
CA THR A 401 10.03 10.41 2.89
C THR A 401 10.19 10.12 1.41
N ASN A 402 9.10 10.19 0.63
CA ASN A 402 9.05 9.85 -0.78
C ASN A 402 9.49 8.42 -1.12
N ILE A 403 9.67 7.57 -0.11
CA ILE A 403 9.87 6.13 -0.28
C ILE A 403 8.60 5.52 -0.88
N SER A 404 8.79 4.53 -1.76
CA SER A 404 7.70 3.76 -2.33
C SER A 404 7.66 2.33 -1.78
N PHE A 405 6.45 1.80 -1.64
CA PHE A 405 6.18 0.41 -1.26
C PHE A 405 4.86 -0.05 -1.90
N SER A 406 4.46 -1.32 -1.79
CA SER A 406 3.14 -1.76 -2.30
C SER A 406 2.00 -0.94 -1.68
N ARG A 407 2.01 -0.81 -0.34
CA ARG A 407 1.03 -0.04 0.46
C ARG A 407 1.74 0.67 1.62
N PRO A 408 1.15 1.72 2.22
CA PRO A 408 1.78 2.47 3.31
C PRO A 408 2.25 1.56 4.45
N LEU A 409 3.50 1.72 4.88
CA LEU A 409 4.02 1.07 6.08
C LEU A 409 3.50 1.81 7.31
N ARG A 410 3.06 1.05 8.31
CA ARG A 410 2.40 1.58 9.52
C ARG A 410 3.11 1.21 10.81
N TRP A 411 3.74 0.03 10.88
CA TRP A 411 4.57 -0.34 12.02
C TRP A 411 5.70 -1.28 11.61
N LEU A 412 6.75 -1.28 12.41
CA LEU A 412 7.86 -2.23 12.32
C LEU A 412 8.05 -2.86 13.70
N LEU A 413 8.07 -4.19 13.76
CA LEU A 413 8.48 -4.92 14.96
C LEU A 413 9.78 -5.65 14.65
N ALA A 414 10.81 -5.45 15.47
CA ALA A 414 12.07 -6.18 15.30
C ALA A 414 12.70 -6.51 16.65
N LEU A 415 12.73 -7.79 16.99
CA LEU A 415 13.25 -8.29 18.28
C LEU A 415 14.26 -9.40 18.04
N PHE A 416 15.40 -9.34 18.73
CA PHE A 416 16.34 -10.44 18.87
C PHE A 416 16.38 -10.86 20.35
N GLY A 417 15.77 -12.01 20.66
CA GLY A 417 15.34 -12.32 22.02
C GLY A 417 14.38 -11.24 22.53
N ASP A 418 14.68 -10.61 23.65
CA ASP A 418 13.89 -9.54 24.26
C ASP A 418 14.40 -8.12 23.94
N VAL A 419 15.45 -8.02 23.10
CA VAL A 419 16.12 -6.77 22.72
C VAL A 419 15.59 -6.29 21.37
N ILE A 420 15.22 -5.01 21.30
CA ILE A 420 14.82 -4.36 20.05
C ILE A 420 16.04 -4.23 19.13
N VAL A 421 15.88 -4.59 17.86
CA VAL A 421 16.85 -4.26 16.81
C VAL A 421 16.49 -2.87 16.26
N PRO A 422 17.22 -1.81 16.62
CA PRO A 422 16.77 -0.43 16.40
C PRO A 422 17.10 0.03 14.99
N PHE A 423 16.09 0.18 14.14
CA PHE A 423 16.23 0.77 12.81
C PHE A 423 14.96 1.53 12.45
N SER A 424 15.03 2.30 11.37
CA SER A 424 13.86 2.97 10.79
C SER A 424 13.81 2.77 9.29
N TYR A 425 12.61 2.73 8.74
CA TYR A 425 12.38 2.76 7.30
C TYR A 425 11.09 3.51 6.99
N ALA A 426 11.13 4.43 6.01
CA ALA A 426 9.99 5.28 5.64
C ALA A 426 9.34 6.05 6.80
N ASP A 427 10.16 6.57 7.73
CA ASP A 427 9.76 7.29 8.96
C ASP A 427 8.97 6.43 9.97
N VAL A 428 9.05 5.10 9.82
CA VAL A 428 8.56 4.13 10.79
C VAL A 428 9.75 3.55 11.54
N TYR A 429 9.69 3.53 12.87
CA TYR A 429 10.74 2.97 13.72
C TYR A 429 10.39 1.54 14.15
N SER A 430 11.38 0.68 14.19
CA SER A 430 11.22 -0.66 14.76
C SER A 430 10.99 -0.59 16.27
N GLY A 431 10.14 -1.49 16.76
CA GLY A 431 9.87 -1.63 18.17
C GLY A 431 9.44 -3.04 18.55
N ARG A 432 8.67 -3.14 19.63
CA ARG A 432 8.10 -4.38 20.17
C ARG A 432 6.59 -4.51 19.99
N VAL A 433 5.97 -3.52 19.35
CA VAL A 433 4.51 -3.42 19.24
C VAL A 433 4.08 -3.89 17.85
N THR A 434 3.10 -4.77 17.84
CA THR A 434 2.36 -5.21 16.66
C THR A 434 0.91 -4.75 16.77
N VAL A 435 0.16 -4.83 15.68
CA VAL A 435 -1.20 -4.28 15.59
C VAL A 435 -2.21 -5.41 15.34
N GLY A 436 -3.32 -5.40 16.09
CA GLY A 436 -4.40 -6.36 15.97
C GLY A 436 -5.31 -6.14 14.75
N ILE A 437 -6.33 -7.00 14.63
CA ILE A 437 -7.28 -6.99 13.51
C ILE A 437 -8.29 -5.84 13.58
N ARG A 438 -8.68 -5.31 12.40
CA ARG A 438 -9.53 -4.12 12.28
C ARG A 438 -10.90 -4.19 12.95
N PRO A 439 -11.65 -5.32 12.89
CA PRO A 439 -12.97 -5.39 13.53
C PRO A 439 -12.94 -5.16 15.05
N TYR A 440 -11.75 -5.21 15.67
CA TYR A 440 -11.58 -4.97 17.10
C TYR A 440 -10.85 -3.64 17.37
N GLY A 441 -10.83 -2.72 16.40
CA GLY A 441 -10.19 -1.40 16.51
C GLY A 441 -8.67 -1.44 16.41
N SER A 442 -8.10 -2.49 15.80
CA SER A 442 -6.66 -2.65 15.61
C SER A 442 -5.83 -2.37 16.88
N PRO A 443 -6.08 -3.10 17.99
CA PRO A 443 -5.42 -2.83 19.25
C PRO A 443 -3.90 -2.99 19.14
N GLN A 444 -3.15 -2.15 19.84
CA GLN A 444 -1.70 -2.30 19.96
C GLN A 444 -1.36 -3.44 20.91
N LEU A 445 -0.52 -4.37 20.46
CA LEU A 445 -0.15 -5.59 21.17
C LEU A 445 1.37 -5.57 21.40
N SER A 446 1.81 -5.63 22.66
CA SER A 446 3.23 -5.69 22.97
C SER A 446 3.75 -7.13 22.92
N VAL A 447 4.87 -7.34 22.24
CA VAL A 447 5.60 -8.61 22.21
C VAL A 447 6.78 -8.51 23.16
N ALA A 448 6.85 -9.43 24.14
CA ALA A 448 7.89 -9.37 25.17
C ALA A 448 9.27 -9.75 24.61
N GLU A 449 9.31 -10.81 23.81
CA GLU A 449 10.48 -11.40 23.19
C GLU A 449 10.11 -12.08 21.86
N ALA A 450 11.08 -12.25 20.96
CA ALA A 450 10.90 -12.83 19.63
C ALA A 450 10.25 -14.23 19.66
N GLU A 451 10.61 -15.04 20.66
CA GLU A 451 10.07 -16.39 20.87
C GLU A 451 8.54 -16.38 21.09
N ALA A 452 8.00 -15.31 21.66
CA ALA A 452 6.58 -15.18 21.98
C ALA A 452 5.72 -14.73 20.80
N TYR A 453 6.31 -14.21 19.73
CA TYR A 453 5.62 -13.54 18.62
C TYR A 453 4.47 -14.38 18.02
N ALA A 454 4.75 -15.61 17.61
CA ALA A 454 3.75 -16.49 17.02
C ALA A 454 2.60 -16.82 18.01
N GLY A 455 2.93 -16.93 19.30
CA GLY A 455 1.94 -17.09 20.37
C GLY A 455 1.02 -15.88 20.52
N VAL A 456 1.58 -14.66 20.46
CA VAL A 456 0.81 -13.41 20.50
C VAL A 456 -0.14 -13.32 19.30
N MET A 457 0.30 -13.66 18.10
CA MET A 457 -0.56 -13.65 16.90
C MET A 457 -1.74 -14.61 17.06
N SER A 458 -1.45 -15.86 17.44
CA SER A 458 -2.49 -16.89 17.65
C SER A 458 -3.48 -16.51 18.75
N ALA A 459 -3.00 -15.98 19.88
CA ALA A 459 -3.86 -15.50 20.98
C ALA A 459 -4.81 -14.37 20.54
N ASN A 460 -4.43 -13.61 19.52
CA ASN A 460 -5.23 -12.54 18.93
C ASN A 460 -5.92 -12.97 17.62
N LYS A 461 -6.02 -14.28 17.36
CA LYS A 461 -6.73 -14.90 16.22
C LYS A 461 -6.16 -14.53 14.85
N ILE A 462 -4.90 -14.10 14.79
CA ILE A 462 -4.19 -13.80 13.54
C ILE A 462 -3.51 -15.07 13.06
N MET A 463 -3.90 -15.55 11.88
CA MET A 463 -3.36 -16.77 11.30
C MET A 463 -2.28 -16.45 10.26
N LEU A 464 -1.03 -16.34 10.72
CA LEU A 464 0.11 -15.98 9.86
C LEU A 464 0.37 -16.98 8.72
N ASP A 465 0.28 -18.28 9.00
CA ASP A 465 0.61 -19.32 8.04
C ASP A 465 -0.44 -19.39 6.92
N VAL A 466 -0.02 -19.07 5.70
CA VAL A 466 -0.89 -19.03 4.52
C VAL A 466 -1.47 -20.41 4.20
N ALA A 467 -0.66 -21.48 4.32
CA ALA A 467 -1.13 -22.83 4.03
C ALA A 467 -2.14 -23.29 5.09
N ALA A 468 -1.84 -23.07 6.37
CA ALA A 468 -2.78 -23.40 7.46
C ALA A 468 -4.08 -22.58 7.35
N ARG A 469 -3.99 -21.32 6.91
CA ARG A 469 -5.16 -20.47 6.67
C ARG A 469 -6.01 -20.96 5.52
N ARG A 470 -5.40 -21.32 4.40
CA ARG A 470 -6.08 -21.94 3.27
C ARG A 470 -6.82 -23.21 3.66
N ASP A 471 -6.13 -24.10 4.37
CA ASP A 471 -6.69 -25.39 4.78
C ASP A 471 -7.86 -25.20 5.78
N HIS A 472 -7.74 -24.22 6.69
CA HIS A 472 -8.82 -23.86 7.61
C HIS A 472 -10.06 -23.32 6.87
N ILE A 473 -9.87 -22.39 5.93
CA ILE A 473 -10.96 -21.82 5.12
C ILE A 473 -11.68 -22.94 4.38
N PHE A 474 -10.95 -23.79 3.66
CA PHE A 474 -11.53 -24.89 2.90
C PHE A 474 -12.28 -25.89 3.78
N ALA A 475 -11.63 -26.39 4.85
CA ALA A 475 -12.22 -27.38 5.74
C ALA A 475 -13.52 -26.87 6.38
N ARG A 476 -13.50 -25.65 6.94
CA ARG A 476 -14.67 -25.10 7.62
C ARG A 476 -15.80 -24.75 6.65
N SER A 477 -15.47 -24.30 5.44
CA SER A 477 -16.47 -24.02 4.42
C SER A 477 -17.12 -25.32 3.93
N ALA A 478 -16.33 -26.40 3.75
CA ALA A 478 -16.86 -27.71 3.36
C ALA A 478 -17.80 -28.29 4.43
N GLU A 479 -17.50 -28.12 5.72
CA GLU A 479 -18.39 -28.48 6.82
C GLU A 479 -19.73 -27.73 6.73
N LEU A 480 -19.70 -26.40 6.51
CA LEU A 480 -20.91 -25.58 6.37
C LEU A 480 -21.74 -25.95 5.14
N ALA A 481 -21.10 -26.30 4.02
CA ALA A 481 -21.81 -26.76 2.83
C ALA A 481 -22.49 -28.11 3.07
N ALA A 482 -21.82 -29.04 3.78
CA ALA A 482 -22.37 -30.36 4.10
C ALA A 482 -23.63 -30.29 4.98
N GLU A 483 -23.77 -29.28 5.84
CA GLU A 483 -24.97 -29.05 6.67
C GLU A 483 -26.26 -28.90 5.84
N VAL A 484 -26.15 -28.46 4.58
CA VAL A 484 -27.28 -28.28 3.65
C VAL A 484 -27.27 -29.27 2.49
N GLY A 485 -26.40 -30.28 2.53
CA GLY A 485 -26.19 -31.19 1.40
C GLY A 485 -25.59 -30.51 0.17
N GLY A 486 -24.95 -29.35 0.35
CA GLY A 486 -24.25 -28.62 -0.70
C GLY A 486 -22.81 -29.08 -0.88
N THR A 487 -22.21 -28.65 -1.98
CA THR A 487 -20.79 -28.84 -2.29
C THR A 487 -20.17 -27.52 -2.71
N ILE A 488 -18.88 -27.33 -2.42
CA ILE A 488 -18.13 -26.17 -2.86
C ILE A 488 -17.44 -26.54 -4.18
N PRO A 489 -17.67 -25.80 -5.28
CA PRO A 489 -16.93 -25.98 -6.51
C PRO A 489 -15.42 -25.82 -6.29
N ALA A 490 -14.60 -26.60 -6.98
CA ALA A 490 -13.16 -26.45 -6.92
C ALA A 490 -12.75 -25.18 -7.68
N ASP A 491 -12.29 -24.17 -6.95
CA ASP A 491 -11.74 -22.93 -7.50
C ASP A 491 -10.46 -22.57 -6.72
N PRO A 492 -9.30 -23.12 -7.13
CA PRO A 492 -8.03 -22.90 -6.44
C PRO A 492 -7.61 -21.43 -6.42
N ASP A 493 -7.90 -20.70 -7.49
CA ASP A 493 -7.54 -19.29 -7.64
C ASP A 493 -8.34 -18.44 -6.65
N LEU A 494 -9.66 -18.66 -6.56
CA LEU A 494 -10.50 -17.97 -5.58
C LEU A 494 -10.08 -18.32 -4.14
N LEU A 495 -9.76 -19.59 -3.88
CA LEU A 495 -9.32 -20.01 -2.55
C LEU A 495 -8.00 -19.33 -2.17
N GLU A 496 -7.07 -19.18 -3.10
CA GLU A 496 -5.82 -18.42 -2.90
C GLU A 496 -6.11 -16.93 -2.62
N GLU A 497 -7.01 -16.33 -3.39
CA GLU A 497 -7.43 -14.94 -3.22
C GLU A 497 -8.02 -14.70 -1.83
N VAL A 498 -9.06 -15.45 -1.45
CA VAL A 498 -9.73 -15.33 -0.15
C VAL A 498 -8.77 -15.60 1.01
N THR A 499 -7.84 -16.55 0.86
CA THR A 499 -6.81 -16.84 1.87
C THR A 499 -5.96 -15.61 2.15
N ASN A 500 -5.61 -14.86 1.12
CA ASN A 500 -4.74 -13.68 1.20
C ASN A 500 -5.50 -12.36 1.41
N LEU A 501 -6.83 -12.38 1.53
CA LEU A 501 -7.67 -11.23 1.88
C LEU A 501 -7.99 -11.12 3.38
N VAL A 502 -7.72 -12.16 4.18
CA VAL A 502 -8.15 -12.21 5.59
C VAL A 502 -7.01 -12.59 6.55
N GLU A 503 -7.01 -12.00 7.74
CA GLU A 503 -6.11 -12.38 8.84
C GLU A 503 -6.74 -13.41 9.79
N MET A 504 -8.05 -13.32 9.99
CA MET A 504 -8.87 -14.18 10.86
C MET A 504 -9.99 -14.81 10.02
N PRO A 505 -9.73 -15.93 9.31
CA PRO A 505 -10.72 -16.55 8.44
C PRO A 505 -11.93 -17.01 9.27
N THR A 506 -13.13 -16.55 8.89
CA THR A 506 -14.37 -16.95 9.56
C THR A 506 -15.42 -17.32 8.51
N PRO A 507 -15.39 -18.55 7.95
CA PRO A 507 -16.44 -18.98 7.04
C PRO A 507 -17.81 -18.97 7.71
N PHE A 508 -18.82 -18.46 7.02
CA PHE A 508 -20.21 -18.46 7.46
C PHE A 508 -21.15 -18.79 6.29
N ARG A 509 -22.38 -19.19 6.62
CA ARG A 509 -23.42 -19.52 5.64
C ARG A 509 -24.47 -18.40 5.64
N GLY A 510 -24.74 -17.83 4.46
CA GLY A 510 -25.80 -16.88 4.22
C GLY A 510 -26.99 -17.49 3.48
N GLN A 511 -28.07 -16.71 3.34
CA GLN A 511 -29.22 -17.01 2.48
C GLN A 511 -29.63 -15.73 1.75
N PHE A 512 -30.15 -15.87 0.54
CA PHE A 512 -30.71 -14.77 -0.24
C PHE A 512 -32.17 -15.08 -0.60
N GLU A 513 -32.92 -14.06 -0.99
CA GLU A 513 -34.32 -14.23 -1.37
C GLU A 513 -34.46 -15.13 -2.62
N GLU A 514 -35.43 -16.04 -2.62
CA GLU A 514 -35.64 -16.99 -3.73
C GLU A 514 -35.85 -16.31 -5.09
N ARG A 515 -36.36 -15.08 -5.11
CA ARG A 515 -36.52 -14.32 -6.37
C ARG A 515 -35.20 -14.14 -7.12
N PHE A 516 -34.06 -14.08 -6.41
CA PHE A 516 -32.75 -13.95 -7.04
C PHE A 516 -32.33 -15.26 -7.74
N LEU A 517 -32.85 -16.42 -7.33
CA LEU A 517 -32.62 -17.70 -8.00
C LEU A 517 -33.30 -17.84 -9.36
N ALA A 518 -34.14 -16.89 -9.76
CA ALA A 518 -34.70 -16.86 -11.10
C ALA A 518 -33.65 -16.53 -12.17
N LEU A 519 -32.51 -15.97 -11.78
CA LEU A 519 -31.40 -15.70 -12.68
C LEU A 519 -30.64 -16.99 -13.04
N PRO A 520 -29.99 -17.05 -14.22
CA PRO A 520 -29.13 -18.17 -14.58
C PRO A 520 -28.07 -18.43 -13.50
N ALA A 521 -27.80 -19.71 -13.25
CA ALA A 521 -26.84 -20.12 -12.22
C ALA A 521 -25.45 -19.52 -12.47
N GLU A 522 -25.05 -19.37 -13.74
CA GLU A 522 -23.78 -18.77 -14.13
C GLU A 522 -23.69 -17.30 -13.73
N ALA A 523 -24.78 -16.54 -13.86
CA ALA A 523 -24.82 -15.15 -13.45
C ALA A 523 -24.75 -15.02 -11.92
N LEU A 524 -25.42 -15.94 -11.20
CA LEU A 524 -25.38 -16.00 -9.74
C LEU A 524 -23.97 -16.33 -9.23
N VAL A 525 -23.34 -17.38 -9.78
CA VAL A 525 -21.98 -17.77 -9.40
C VAL A 525 -20.99 -16.65 -9.70
N ALA A 526 -21.09 -15.98 -10.86
CA ALA A 526 -20.18 -14.90 -11.22
C ALA A 526 -20.25 -13.69 -10.26
N VAL A 527 -21.43 -13.37 -9.72
CA VAL A 527 -21.60 -12.24 -8.78
C VAL A 527 -21.25 -12.62 -7.35
N MET A 528 -21.33 -13.91 -6.99
CA MET A 528 -20.97 -14.42 -5.67
C MET A 528 -19.51 -14.85 -5.55
N ARG A 529 -18.77 -14.89 -6.67
CA ARG A 529 -17.36 -15.31 -6.71
C ARG A 529 -16.48 -14.32 -5.97
#